data_AF-A0A6B3G302-F1
#
_entry.id   AF-A0A6B3G302-F1
#
_cell.length_a   1.000
_cell.length_b   1.000
_cell.length_c   1.000
_cell.angle_alpha   90.00
_cell.angle_beta   90.00
_cell.angle_gamma   90.00
#
_symmetry.space_group_name_H-M   'P 1'
#
loop_
_entity.id
_entity.type
_entity.pdbx_description
1 polymer ?
#
loop_
_entity_poly.entity_id
_entity_poly.type
_entity_poly.pdbx_seq_one_letter_code
_entity_poly.pdbx_strand_id
1 'polypeptide(L)'
;VAVADDFPRVLSYTDRASGKQLLGSTRPVTAVTLNGTAHPVKLKGAPKVTGSAARYTLVFDSLPGVEIDASLTVSGRATTFKVTAVRDTSAFRVGTIDI
;
A
#
# COMPACT_ATOMS: atom_id res chain seq x y z
N VAL A 1 3.11 13.51 -6.96
CA VAL A 1 3.34 12.63 -5.81
C VAL A 1 4.31 11.55 -6.25
N ALA A 2 5.30 11.22 -5.42
CA ALA A 2 6.17 10.07 -5.63
C ALA A 2 5.72 8.95 -4.68
N VAL A 3 5.58 7.74 -5.19
CA VAL A 3 5.13 6.56 -4.43
C VAL A 3 6.20 5.49 -4.49
N ALA A 4 6.25 4.65 -3.46
CA ALA A 4 7.21 3.56 -3.43
C ALA A 4 6.78 2.40 -4.34
N ASP A 5 7.73 1.62 -4.82
CA ASP A 5 7.50 0.45 -5.65
C ASP A 5 7.42 -0.87 -4.86
N ASP A 6 7.69 -0.82 -3.56
CA ASP A 6 7.77 -1.96 -2.64
C ASP A 6 6.56 -2.08 -1.70
N PHE A 7 5.79 -1.00 -1.52
CA PHE A 7 4.63 -0.93 -0.63
C PHE A 7 3.73 0.26 -1.01
N PRO A 8 2.40 0.23 -0.79
CA PRO A 8 1.50 1.37 -1.06
C PRO A 8 1.71 2.55 -0.10
N ARG A 9 2.87 3.20 -0.17
CA ARG A 9 3.22 4.41 0.60
C ARG A 9 3.63 5.55 -0.31
N VAL A 10 3.36 6.76 0.15
CA VAL A 10 3.87 7.99 -0.48
C VAL A 10 5.26 8.29 0.07
N LEU A 11 6.21 8.54 -0.83
CA LEU A 11 7.56 8.98 -0.49
C LEU A 11 7.63 10.51 -0.35
N SER A 12 6.96 11.22 -1.28
CA SER A 12 6.92 12.69 -1.25
C SER A 12 5.73 13.27 -2.00
N TYR A 13 5.29 14.44 -1.55
CA TYR A 13 4.38 15.33 -2.24
C TYR A 13 5.16 16.56 -2.69
N THR A 14 5.12 16.87 -3.98
CA THR A 14 5.72 18.08 -4.54
C THR A 14 4.61 18.96 -5.06
N ASP A 15 4.52 20.18 -4.54
CA ASP A 15 3.65 21.20 -5.10
C ASP A 15 4.20 21.67 -6.44
N ARG A 16 3.44 21.47 -7.53
CA ARG A 16 3.92 21.75 -8.88
C ARG A 16 4.12 23.23 -9.19
N ALA A 17 3.41 24.12 -8.49
CA ALA A 17 3.50 25.56 -8.74
C ALA A 17 4.71 26.17 -8.04
N SER A 18 5.00 25.75 -6.81
CA SER A 18 6.06 26.33 -5.98
C SER A 18 7.31 25.47 -5.84
N GLY A 19 7.26 24.19 -6.23
CA GLY A 19 8.34 23.23 -6.01
C GLY A 19 8.51 22.78 -4.55
N LYS A 20 7.71 23.31 -3.61
CA LYS A 20 7.79 22.93 -2.19
C LYS A 20 7.44 21.47 -1.99
N GLN A 21 8.14 20.83 -1.06
CA GLN A 21 8.03 19.40 -0.82
C GLN A 21 7.57 19.11 0.62
N LEU A 22 6.67 18.14 0.74
CA LEU A 22 6.30 17.46 1.98
C LEU A 22 6.73 15.99 1.86
N LEU A 23 7.49 15.49 2.83
CA LEU A 23 7.90 14.08 2.85
C LEU A 23 6.75 13.20 3.36
N GLY A 24 6.67 11.99 2.80
CA GLY A 24 5.84 10.91 3.32
C GLY A 24 6.68 9.92 4.14
N SER A 25 6.35 8.63 4.05
CA SER A 25 7.10 7.59 4.76
C SER A 25 8.32 7.15 3.93
N THR A 26 9.51 7.44 4.45
CA THR A 26 10.79 7.11 3.80
C THR A 26 11.39 5.80 4.31
N ARG A 27 10.84 5.22 5.39
CA ARG A 27 11.29 3.91 5.90
C ARG A 27 10.55 2.78 5.17
N PRO A 28 11.25 1.74 4.71
CA PRO A 28 10.60 0.54 4.18
C PRO A 28 9.61 -0.06 5.17
N VAL A 29 8.45 -0.47 4.66
CA VAL A 29 7.45 -1.23 5.41
C VAL A 29 7.66 -2.71 5.08
N THR A 30 8.09 -3.48 6.06
CA THR A 30 8.44 -4.91 5.88
C THR A 30 7.42 -5.87 6.48
N ALA A 31 6.41 -5.35 7.19
CA ALA A 31 5.33 -6.14 7.76
C ALA A 31 4.02 -5.33 7.80
N VAL A 32 2.89 -6.03 7.77
CA VAL A 32 1.55 -5.49 8.07
C VAL A 32 1.00 -6.23 9.27
N THR A 33 0.34 -5.52 10.17
CA THR A 33 -0.33 -6.13 11.31
C THR A 33 -1.71 -6.59 10.88
N LEU A 34 -1.95 -7.90 10.89
CA LEU A 34 -3.26 -8.50 10.63
C LEU A 34 -3.76 -9.14 11.93
N ASN A 35 -4.98 -8.81 12.33
CA ASN A 35 -5.58 -9.33 13.57
C ASN A 35 -4.68 -9.14 14.80
N GLY A 36 -4.00 -7.99 14.88
CA GLY A 36 -3.07 -7.66 15.97
C GLY A 36 -1.70 -8.34 15.92
N THR A 37 -1.41 -9.16 14.90
CA THR A 37 -0.12 -9.84 14.73
C THR A 37 0.63 -9.32 13.49
N ALA A 38 1.91 -8.99 13.64
CA ALA A 38 2.74 -8.56 12.52
C ALA A 38 3.09 -9.74 11.61
N HIS A 39 2.77 -9.61 10.32
CA HIS A 39 3.13 -10.58 9.28
C HIS A 39 4.07 -9.93 8.25
N PRO A 40 5.21 -10.56 7.93
CA PRO A 40 6.07 -10.11 6.84
C PRO A 40 5.27 -9.98 5.54
N VAL A 41 5.40 -8.84 4.89
CA VAL A 41 4.64 -8.50 3.68
C VAL A 41 5.57 -8.36 2.50
N LYS A 42 5.10 -8.75 1.33
CA LYS A 42 5.74 -8.45 0.04
C LYS A 42 4.69 -8.18 -1.01
N LEU A 43 5.12 -7.65 -2.16
CA LEU A 43 4.26 -7.54 -3.32
C LEU A 43 4.18 -8.86 -4.07
N LYS A 44 2.99 -9.19 -4.58
CA LYS A 44 2.79 -10.31 -5.51
C LYS A 44 3.52 -10.09 -6.85
N GLY A 45 3.76 -8.83 -7.20
CA GLY A 45 4.48 -8.40 -8.39
C GLY A 45 4.64 -6.88 -8.41
N ALA A 46 5.27 -6.35 -9.46
CA ALA A 46 5.47 -4.91 -9.61
C ALA A 46 4.14 -4.14 -9.60
N PRO A 47 4.08 -2.94 -8.99
CA PRO A 47 2.87 -2.13 -8.97
C PRO A 47 2.43 -1.72 -10.38
N LYS A 48 1.11 -1.66 -10.59
CA LYS A 48 0.53 -1.13 -11.83
C LYS A 48 0.34 0.37 -11.69
N VAL A 49 1.17 1.15 -12.38
CA VAL A 49 1.19 2.62 -12.30
C VAL A 49 0.59 3.25 -13.54
N THR A 50 -0.21 4.29 -13.35
CA THR A 50 -0.73 5.21 -14.38
C THR A 50 -0.42 6.65 -13.97
N GLY A 51 -0.79 7.63 -14.80
CA GLY A 51 -0.58 9.05 -14.48
C GLY A 51 -1.28 9.54 -13.20
N SER A 52 -2.28 8.82 -12.68
CA SER A 52 -3.05 9.22 -11.50
C SER A 52 -3.29 8.11 -10.47
N ALA A 53 -2.72 6.93 -10.67
CA ALA A 53 -2.93 5.80 -9.77
C ALA A 53 -1.72 4.85 -9.72
N ALA A 54 -1.47 4.25 -8.56
CA ALA A 54 -0.61 3.10 -8.38
C ALA A 54 -1.40 2.00 -7.66
N ARG A 55 -1.35 0.77 -8.17
CA ARG A 55 -2.08 -0.38 -7.62
C ARG A 55 -1.11 -1.49 -7.22
N TYR A 56 -1.35 -2.05 -6.04
CA TYR A 56 -0.49 -3.00 -5.35
C TYR A 56 -1.31 -4.21 -4.94
N THR A 57 -0.70 -5.39 -4.97
CA THR A 57 -1.26 -6.60 -4.36
C THR A 57 -0.25 -7.09 -3.33
N LEU A 58 -0.64 -7.04 -2.06
CA LEU A 58 0.15 -7.49 -0.92
C LEU A 58 -0.11 -8.98 -0.67
N VAL A 59 0.95 -9.73 -0.39
CA VAL A 59 0.92 -11.15 -0.04
C VAL A 59 1.78 -11.44 1.18
N PHE A 60 1.50 -12.56 1.83
CA PHE A 60 2.10 -12.96 3.10
C PHE A 60 2.53 -14.43 3.02
N ASP A 61 3.83 -14.70 3.07
CA ASP A 61 4.34 -16.08 2.96
C ASP A 61 3.87 -16.98 4.11
N SER A 62 3.70 -16.40 5.30
CA SER A 62 3.15 -17.11 6.46
C SER A 62 1.64 -17.36 6.39
N LEU A 63 0.93 -16.75 5.44
CA LEU A 63 -0.52 -16.86 5.27
C LEU A 63 -0.89 -17.12 3.80
N PRO A 64 -0.57 -18.32 3.26
CA PRO A 64 -0.87 -18.65 1.88
C PRO A 64 -2.35 -18.44 1.53
N GLY A 65 -2.61 -17.75 0.42
CA GLY A 65 -3.97 -17.44 -0.05
C GLY A 65 -4.56 -16.14 0.49
N VAL A 66 -3.90 -15.48 1.47
CA VAL A 66 -4.29 -14.13 1.90
C VAL A 66 -3.67 -13.10 0.97
N GLU A 67 -4.51 -12.23 0.39
CA GLU A 67 -4.11 -11.13 -0.48
C GLU A 67 -4.85 -9.84 -0.12
N ILE A 68 -4.16 -8.71 -0.16
CA ILE A 68 -4.78 -7.39 0.02
C ILE A 68 -4.44 -6.54 -1.20
N ASP A 69 -5.47 -6.12 -1.95
CA ASP A 69 -5.28 -5.15 -3.02
C ASP A 69 -5.43 -3.74 -2.44
N ALA A 70 -4.45 -2.88 -2.73
CA ALA A 70 -4.48 -1.48 -2.33
C ALA A 70 -4.15 -0.55 -3.50
N SER A 71 -4.64 0.67 -3.40
CA SER A 71 -4.34 1.73 -4.37
C SER A 71 -3.97 3.04 -3.70
N LEU A 72 -3.05 3.75 -4.34
CA LEU A 72 -2.83 5.19 -4.14
C LEU A 72 -3.34 5.90 -5.38
N THR A 73 -4.30 6.81 -5.24
CA THR A 73 -4.82 7.63 -6.35
C THR A 73 -4.67 9.10 -6.05
N VAL A 74 -4.58 9.92 -7.09
CA VAL A 74 -4.57 11.38 -6.96
C VAL A 74 -5.72 12.02 -7.71
N SER A 75 -6.38 12.96 -7.05
CA SER A 75 -7.40 13.84 -7.64
C SER A 75 -7.24 15.25 -7.09
N GLY A 76 -7.00 16.23 -7.97
CA GLY A 76 -6.64 17.59 -7.55
C GLY A 76 -5.39 17.58 -6.67
N ARG A 77 -5.55 18.01 -5.40
CA ARG A 77 -4.49 18.01 -4.37
C ARG A 77 -4.61 16.85 -3.37
N ALA A 78 -5.62 16.00 -3.51
CA ALA A 78 -5.86 14.89 -2.61
C ALA A 78 -5.14 13.63 -3.10
N THR A 79 -4.50 12.92 -2.17
CA THR A 79 -4.04 11.55 -2.38
C THR A 79 -4.90 10.62 -1.54
N THR A 80 -5.46 9.60 -2.17
CA THR A 80 -6.33 8.63 -1.50
C THR A 80 -5.61 7.30 -1.43
N PHE A 81 -5.37 6.82 -0.21
CA PHE A 81 -5.08 5.41 0.04
C PHE A 81 -6.40 4.66 0.18
N LYS A 82 -6.51 3.49 -0.46
CA LYS A 82 -7.67 2.63 -0.36
C LYS A 82 -7.28 1.17 -0.45
N VAL A 83 -7.73 0.36 0.51
CA VAL A 83 -7.82 -1.10 0.34
C VAL A 83 -9.03 -1.37 -0.56
N THR A 84 -8.78 -1.97 -1.72
CA THR A 84 -9.80 -2.21 -2.75
C THR A 84 -10.36 -3.61 -2.72
N ALA A 85 -9.61 -4.58 -2.19
CA ALA A 85 -10.07 -5.95 -1.98
C ALA A 85 -9.28 -6.61 -0.84
N VAL A 86 -9.95 -7.50 -0.12
CA VAL A 86 -9.33 -8.43 0.84
C VAL A 86 -9.76 -9.83 0.43
N ARG A 87 -8.77 -10.70 0.18
CA ARG A 87 -8.97 -12.13 -0.07
C ARG A 87 -8.33 -12.86 1.09
N ASP A 88 -9.10 -13.74 1.72
CA ASP A 88 -8.66 -14.49 2.88
C ASP A 88 -9.10 -15.95 2.76
N THR A 89 -8.81 -16.77 3.78
CA THR A 89 -9.10 -18.21 3.74
C THR A 89 -9.98 -18.62 4.90
N SER A 90 -10.57 -19.82 4.83
CA SER A 90 -11.30 -20.37 5.98
C SER A 90 -10.39 -20.60 7.20
N ALA A 91 -9.10 -20.85 6.98
CA ALA A 91 -8.10 -21.03 8.03
C ALA A 91 -7.62 -19.70 8.63
N PHE A 92 -7.76 -18.59 7.90
CA PHE A 92 -7.36 -17.26 8.36
C PHE A 92 -8.29 -16.20 7.78
N ARG A 93 -9.18 -15.66 8.61
CA ARG A 93 -10.05 -14.52 8.27
C ARG A 93 -9.40 -13.21 8.68
N VAL A 94 -9.39 -12.22 7.79
CA VAL A 94 -8.83 -10.89 8.09
C VAL A 94 -9.91 -10.03 8.74
N GLY A 95 -9.74 -9.72 10.02
CA GLY A 95 -10.64 -8.87 10.81
C GLY A 95 -10.13 -7.44 10.97
N THR A 96 -8.84 -7.26 11.25
CA THR A 96 -8.19 -5.93 11.33
C THR A 96 -6.93 -5.87 10.47
N ILE A 97 -6.63 -4.66 10.00
CA ILE A 97 -5.44 -4.34 9.20
C ILE A 97 -4.86 -3.04 9.74
N ASP A 98 -3.64 -3.07 10.25
CA ASP A 98 -2.90 -1.89 10.68
C ASP A 98 -1.62 -1.74 9.86
N ILE A 99 -1.36 -0.53 9.36
CA ILE A 99 -0.34 -0.19 8.36
C ILE A 99 0.42 1.07 8.76
#